data_AF-A0A0C9SQ58-F1
#
_entry.id   AF-A0A0C9SQ58-F1
#
_cell.length_a   1.000
_cell.length_b   1.000
_cell.length_c   1.000
_cell.angle_alpha   90.00
_cell.angle_beta   90.00
_cell.angle_gamma   90.00
#
_symmetry.space_group_name_H-M   'P 1'
#
loop_
_entity.id
_entity.type
_entity.pdbx_description
1 polymer ?
#
loop_
_entity_poly.entity_id
_entity_poly.type
_entity_poly.pdbx_seq_one_letter_code
_entity_poly.pdbx_strand_id
1 'polypeptide(L)'
;MPSQREVKQEVKEESMPSSSMTVIKEVGSPRGEEKPLNLREAENRDPEDVDMSDETSEMPAALFVERRVSNGPQPPLVDLTNDAPRTRRTRRLVLDAVVIENPNLWNRKRSAQDDAMTGPITDEDANKLAMQKMRNPKVKTKENIPLHDSISQRLIDKGLTARYPIDFPEVMQGTTFSRDFLHDVVGANTRRTFPKVAQKHVDRHGFSNLNLMCINLYFDPRAPQTTGAPALFFNPFDRRDRGDEWPVTQTVISRIERNHWQVMGQYKLSRAKSLTAIEWRSQPPSVKLTWATEIRSRVWGKRIRARMVLRKEIRREPTKQEVDIALDNRRDLFKNQVSVEEVMAAYNDGDEFLAVWYMECIGYDREFQTYLVNALKTWVQKAKPRREKAGEANRGVKRTHPPSQDGSDSDSSQDEGDGVRRGRAKDLVYIPKGTRSRPLVIRD
;
A
#
# COMPACT_ATOMS: atom_id res chain seq x y z
N MET A 1 66.12 8.60 -30.72
CA MET A 1 65.68 7.35 -31.40
C MET A 1 65.10 6.45 -30.31
N PRO A 2 63.83 5.98 -30.34
CA PRO A 2 62.74 6.05 -31.34
C PRO A 2 61.71 7.17 -30.99
N SER A 3 61.10 7.90 -31.92
CA SER A 3 60.05 7.57 -32.94
C SER A 3 58.68 7.28 -32.34
N GLN A 4 57.87 8.34 -32.21
CA GLN A 4 56.44 8.29 -31.86
C GLN A 4 55.61 8.13 -33.14
N ARG A 5 54.63 7.21 -33.11
CA ARG A 5 53.58 7.09 -34.13
C ARG A 5 52.30 7.72 -33.60
N GLU A 6 51.89 8.82 -34.22
CA GLU A 6 50.53 9.37 -34.14
C GLU A 6 49.56 8.45 -34.89
N VAL A 7 48.42 8.16 -34.29
CA VAL A 7 47.26 7.54 -34.95
C VAL A 7 46.24 8.64 -35.17
N LYS A 8 46.05 9.04 -36.43
CA LYS A 8 44.95 9.90 -36.87
C LYS A 8 43.70 9.05 -37.07
N GLN A 9 42.60 9.39 -36.39
CA GLN A 9 41.28 8.87 -36.70
C GLN A 9 40.62 9.75 -37.77
N GLU A 10 40.18 9.09 -38.84
CA GLU A 10 39.49 9.64 -40.00
C GLU A 10 37.98 9.56 -39.73
N VAL A 11 37.30 10.72 -39.68
CA VAL A 11 35.85 10.83 -39.56
C VAL A 11 35.26 10.82 -40.96
N LYS A 12 34.44 9.81 -41.25
CA LYS A 12 33.75 9.63 -42.52
C LYS A 12 32.34 10.21 -42.39
N GLU A 13 32.09 11.35 -43.03
CA GLU A 13 30.75 11.92 -43.20
C GLU A 13 30.01 11.16 -44.31
N GLU A 14 28.89 10.52 -43.97
CA GLU A 14 27.95 9.96 -44.94
C GLU A 14 26.81 10.94 -45.20
N SER A 15 26.76 11.39 -46.45
CA SER A 15 25.77 12.25 -47.09
C SER A 15 24.45 11.50 -47.32
N MET A 16 23.32 12.08 -46.88
CA MET A 16 21.97 11.62 -47.25
C MET A 16 21.37 12.43 -48.42
N PRO A 17 20.62 11.80 -49.33
CA PRO A 17 20.10 12.47 -50.53
C PRO A 17 18.80 13.25 -50.27
N SER A 18 18.81 14.45 -50.84
CA SER A 18 17.69 15.38 -51.03
C SER A 18 16.52 14.72 -51.78
N SER A 19 15.31 14.86 -51.24
CA SER A 19 14.06 14.43 -51.90
C SER A 19 13.23 15.65 -52.29
N SER A 20 12.91 15.71 -53.58
CA SER A 20 12.23 16.77 -54.31
C SER A 20 10.76 16.94 -53.91
N MET A 21 10.36 18.18 -53.57
CA MET A 21 8.96 18.58 -53.48
C MET A 21 8.42 18.99 -54.86
N THR A 22 7.36 18.32 -55.28
CA THR A 22 6.56 18.64 -56.47
C THR A 22 5.58 19.78 -56.17
N VAL A 23 5.61 20.80 -57.02
CA VAL A 23 4.71 21.97 -57.02
C VAL A 23 3.34 21.58 -57.59
N ILE A 24 2.27 21.78 -56.83
CA ILE A 24 0.89 21.75 -57.34
C ILE A 24 0.31 23.17 -57.27
N LYS A 25 -0.19 23.64 -58.41
CA LYS A 25 -0.76 24.97 -58.66
C LYS A 25 -2.11 25.16 -57.97
N GLU A 26 -2.28 26.35 -57.39
CA GLU A 26 -3.53 26.91 -56.89
C GLU A 26 -4.50 27.29 -58.01
N VAL A 27 -5.80 27.11 -57.77
CA VAL A 27 -6.89 27.87 -58.41
C VAL A 27 -7.97 28.16 -57.35
N GLY A 28 -8.25 29.45 -57.14
CA GLY A 28 -9.63 29.97 -56.98
C GLY A 28 -10.26 30.02 -55.58
N SER A 29 -10.16 31.20 -54.95
CA SER A 29 -10.99 31.69 -53.83
C SER A 29 -12.49 31.80 -54.21
N PRO A 30 -13.43 31.88 -53.25
CA PRO A 30 -13.80 33.21 -52.74
C PRO A 30 -14.08 33.31 -51.22
N ARG A 31 -13.49 34.35 -50.65
CA ARG A 31 -13.99 35.32 -49.63
C ARG A 31 -15.18 34.90 -48.75
N GLY A 32 -14.90 34.75 -47.46
CA GLY A 32 -15.79 35.03 -46.34
C GLY A 32 -15.02 35.81 -45.27
N GLU A 33 -15.55 36.96 -44.86
CA GLU A 33 -14.97 37.86 -43.87
C GLU A 33 -15.04 37.25 -42.46
N GLU A 34 -13.89 37.05 -41.80
CA GLU A 34 -13.83 36.84 -40.35
C GLU A 34 -12.73 37.69 -39.71
N LYS A 35 -13.08 38.25 -38.55
CA LYS A 35 -12.34 39.23 -37.76
C LYS A 35 -11.01 38.66 -37.23
N PRO A 36 -9.94 39.47 -37.09
CA PRO A 36 -8.66 38.99 -36.59
C PRO A 36 -8.73 38.75 -35.08
N LEU A 37 -8.62 37.48 -34.67
CA LEU A 37 -8.27 37.09 -33.31
C LEU A 37 -6.74 37.14 -33.16
N ASN A 38 -6.29 37.96 -32.21
CA ASN A 38 -4.89 38.15 -31.83
C ASN A 38 -4.26 36.81 -31.41
N LEU A 39 -3.34 36.30 -32.23
CA LEU A 39 -2.55 35.09 -32.02
C LEU A 39 -1.11 35.49 -31.69
N ARG A 40 -0.90 36.05 -30.49
CA ARG A 40 0.41 36.22 -29.88
C ARG A 40 0.23 36.22 -28.36
N GLU A 41 0.25 35.03 -27.77
CA GLU A 41 0.56 34.70 -26.37
C GLU A 41 0.08 33.26 -26.08
N ALA A 42 0.78 32.26 -26.63
CA ALA A 42 0.51 30.85 -26.32
C ALA A 42 1.75 29.97 -26.53
N GLU A 43 2.90 30.41 -26.03
CA GLU A 43 4.05 29.54 -25.78
C GLU A 43 4.57 29.92 -24.39
N ASN A 44 4.83 28.92 -23.53
CA ASN A 44 5.11 28.98 -22.09
C ASN A 44 3.89 28.93 -21.14
N ARG A 45 3.09 27.86 -21.25
CA ARG A 45 2.47 27.28 -20.05
C ARG A 45 3.05 25.89 -19.84
N ASP A 46 3.87 25.75 -18.81
CA ASP A 46 4.22 24.46 -18.23
C ASP A 46 2.93 23.71 -17.86
N PRO A 47 2.83 22.40 -18.14
CA PRO A 47 1.67 21.64 -17.74
C PRO A 47 1.71 21.48 -16.22
N GLU A 48 0.93 22.31 -15.51
CA GLU A 48 0.62 22.06 -14.10
C GLU A 48 0.02 20.65 -13.97
N ASP A 49 0.58 19.89 -13.03
CA ASP A 49 0.05 18.62 -12.54
C ASP A 49 -1.38 18.83 -12.03
N VAL A 50 -2.37 18.60 -12.91
CA VAL A 50 -3.77 18.45 -12.53
C VAL A 50 -3.92 17.14 -11.75
N ASP A 51 -3.55 17.21 -10.47
CA ASP A 51 -3.82 16.18 -9.48
C ASP A 51 -5.33 16.18 -9.21
N MET A 52 -6.04 15.33 -9.95
CA MET A 52 -7.48 15.02 -9.87
C MET A 52 -7.91 14.37 -8.54
N SER A 53 -7.41 14.89 -7.41
CA SER A 53 -7.74 14.42 -6.06
C SER A 53 -8.54 15.44 -5.22
N ASP A 54 -8.95 16.56 -5.82
CA ASP A 54 -9.87 17.53 -5.22
C ASP A 54 -11.31 17.34 -5.73
N GLU A 55 -12.07 16.57 -4.98
CA GLU A 55 -13.53 16.71 -4.92
C GLU A 55 -13.88 16.78 -3.44
N THR A 56 -13.61 17.95 -2.84
CA THR A 56 -14.03 18.28 -1.48
C THR A 56 -15.46 18.79 -1.53
N SER A 57 -16.40 17.92 -1.16
CA SER A 57 -17.78 18.28 -0.87
C SER A 57 -17.81 19.25 0.33
N GLU A 58 -17.90 20.55 0.07
CA GLU A 58 -18.23 21.56 1.06
C GLU A 58 -19.64 21.29 1.62
N MET A 59 -19.74 21.10 2.94
CA MET A 59 -21.01 21.10 3.67
C MET A 59 -21.16 22.44 4.41
N PRO A 60 -22.34 23.10 4.36
CA PRO A 60 -22.55 24.36 5.04
C PRO A 60 -22.71 24.20 6.56
N ALA A 61 -22.21 25.21 7.28
CA ALA A 61 -22.21 25.34 8.72
C ALA A 61 -23.64 25.42 9.31
N ALA A 62 -23.91 24.62 10.34
CA ALA A 62 -25.11 24.74 11.16
C ALA A 62 -24.75 25.01 12.63
N LEU A 63 -25.11 26.22 13.02
CA LEU A 63 -25.39 26.83 14.33
C LEU A 63 -25.32 25.96 15.59
N PHE A 64 -24.57 26.50 16.55
CA PHE A 64 -24.53 26.17 17.98
C PHE A 64 -25.91 26.27 18.65
N VAL A 65 -26.27 25.26 19.45
CA VAL A 65 -27.29 25.36 20.51
C VAL A 65 -26.70 24.79 21.79
N GLU A 66 -26.52 25.65 22.79
CA GLU A 66 -26.14 25.28 24.15
C GLU A 66 -27.22 24.39 24.80
N ARG A 67 -26.82 23.28 25.41
CA ARG A 67 -27.67 22.55 26.35
C ARG A 67 -26.97 22.36 27.69
N ARG A 68 -27.69 22.82 28.72
CA ARG A 68 -27.38 22.82 30.14
C ARG A 68 -27.16 21.41 30.69
N VAL A 69 -26.21 21.34 31.62
CA VAL A 69 -25.89 20.20 32.48
C VAL A 69 -27.02 19.98 33.51
N SER A 70 -27.52 18.75 33.60
CA SER A 70 -28.33 18.30 34.74
C SER A 70 -27.66 17.09 35.39
N ASN A 71 -27.33 17.24 36.68
CA ASN A 71 -26.80 16.21 37.55
C ASN A 71 -27.82 15.07 37.75
N GLY A 72 -27.39 13.83 37.55
CA GLY A 72 -28.14 12.61 37.87
C GLY A 72 -27.37 11.72 38.87
N PRO A 73 -28.07 10.87 39.64
CA PRO A 73 -27.58 10.35 40.92
C PRO A 73 -26.75 9.05 40.80
N GLN A 74 -25.91 8.82 41.83
CA GLN A 74 -25.03 7.66 41.95
C GLN A 74 -25.78 6.31 42.10
N PRO A 75 -25.21 5.20 41.59
CA PRO A 75 -25.75 3.85 41.82
C PRO A 75 -25.27 3.24 43.16
N PRO A 76 -26.04 2.29 43.74
CA PRO A 76 -25.73 1.68 45.02
C PRO A 76 -24.69 0.55 44.96
N LEU A 77 -24.00 0.38 46.09
CA LEU A 77 -23.06 -0.68 46.43
C LEU A 77 -23.73 -2.06 46.32
N VAL A 78 -23.07 -3.02 45.66
CA VAL A 78 -23.53 -4.43 45.58
C VAL A 78 -22.56 -5.31 46.38
N ASP A 79 -23.17 -6.13 47.22
CA ASP A 79 -22.59 -7.00 48.23
C ASP A 79 -21.87 -8.23 47.63
N LEU A 80 -20.75 -8.62 48.24
CA LEU A 80 -19.85 -9.68 47.80
C LEU A 80 -19.97 -10.89 48.73
N THR A 81 -20.84 -11.85 48.41
CA THR A 81 -20.71 -13.23 48.91
C THR A 81 -21.26 -14.22 47.89
N ASN A 82 -20.41 -15.10 47.37
CA ASN A 82 -20.82 -16.35 46.74
C ASN A 82 -19.63 -17.33 46.74
N ASP A 83 -19.61 -18.18 47.76
CA ASP A 83 -18.81 -19.39 47.83
C ASP A 83 -19.43 -20.47 46.95
N ALA A 84 -18.68 -20.93 45.95
CA ALA A 84 -19.01 -22.10 45.15
C ALA A 84 -17.92 -23.18 45.27
N PRO A 85 -18.28 -24.48 45.38
CA PRO A 85 -17.35 -25.55 45.71
C PRO A 85 -16.41 -25.91 44.54
N ARG A 86 -15.11 -25.91 44.82
CA ARG A 86 -14.03 -26.28 43.89
C ARG A 86 -14.06 -27.78 43.57
N THR A 87 -14.27 -28.11 42.29
CA THR A 87 -14.12 -29.48 41.77
C THR A 87 -12.64 -29.91 41.78
N ARG A 88 -12.34 -31.05 42.41
CA ARG A 88 -10.99 -31.66 42.47
C ARG A 88 -10.52 -32.06 41.06
N ARG A 89 -9.44 -31.42 40.57
CA ARG A 89 -8.70 -31.85 39.38
C ARG A 89 -7.75 -32.99 39.75
N THR A 90 -7.94 -34.14 39.10
CA THR A 90 -7.04 -35.30 39.15
C THR A 90 -5.68 -34.91 38.57
N ARG A 91 -4.61 -35.01 39.37
CA ARG A 91 -3.23 -34.76 38.91
C ARG A 91 -2.79 -35.94 38.03
N ARG A 92 -2.53 -35.67 36.76
CA ARG A 92 -1.87 -36.59 35.83
C ARG A 92 -0.37 -36.46 36.08
N LEU A 93 0.28 -37.53 36.53
CA LEU A 93 1.74 -37.64 36.58
C LEU A 93 2.25 -37.61 35.14
N VAL A 94 2.92 -36.53 34.77
CA VAL A 94 3.73 -36.42 33.55
C VAL A 94 5.15 -36.77 33.97
N LEU A 95 5.66 -37.90 33.49
CA LEU A 95 7.08 -38.26 33.59
C LEU A 95 7.81 -37.49 32.49
N ASP A 96 8.45 -36.39 32.87
CA ASP A 96 9.40 -35.70 32.01
C ASP A 96 10.67 -36.55 31.93
N ALA A 97 10.83 -37.29 30.83
CA ALA A 97 12.09 -37.92 30.50
C ALA A 97 13.09 -36.82 30.13
N VAL A 98 14.00 -36.50 31.07
CA VAL A 98 15.13 -35.60 30.82
C VAL A 98 16.11 -36.31 29.90
N VAL A 99 16.04 -36.02 28.61
CA VAL A 99 17.07 -36.40 27.64
C VAL A 99 18.31 -35.55 27.95
N ILE A 100 19.30 -36.14 28.62
CA ILE A 100 20.60 -35.50 28.82
C ILE A 100 21.33 -35.57 27.48
N GLU A 101 21.23 -34.50 26.69
CA GLU A 101 22.00 -34.38 25.46
C GLU A 101 23.49 -34.29 25.80
N ASN A 102 24.28 -35.18 25.21
CA ASN A 102 25.72 -35.23 25.39
C ASN A 102 26.37 -33.96 24.79
N PRO A 103 26.96 -33.05 25.61
CA PRO A 103 27.50 -31.77 25.15
C PRO A 103 28.60 -31.90 24.08
N ASN A 104 29.26 -33.06 24.02
CA ASN A 104 30.38 -33.28 23.10
C ASN A 104 29.94 -33.54 21.65
N LEU A 105 28.68 -33.93 21.42
CA LEU A 105 28.14 -34.09 20.07
C LEU A 105 27.85 -32.74 19.38
N TRP A 106 27.52 -31.72 20.17
CA TRP A 106 27.25 -30.37 19.67
C TRP A 106 28.53 -29.67 19.18
N ASN A 107 29.63 -29.82 19.92
CA ASN A 107 30.91 -29.20 19.55
C ASN A 107 31.53 -29.84 18.30
N ARG A 108 31.38 -31.16 18.12
CA ARG A 108 31.91 -31.88 16.96
C ARG A 108 31.15 -31.60 15.67
N LYS A 109 29.82 -31.39 15.75
CA LYS A 109 29.02 -30.95 14.59
C LYS A 109 29.30 -29.50 14.21
N ARG A 110 29.52 -28.61 15.19
CA ARG A 110 29.82 -27.19 14.91
C ARG A 110 31.18 -27.02 14.24
N SER A 111 32.23 -27.69 14.73
CA SER A 111 33.57 -27.66 14.13
C SER A 111 33.59 -28.18 12.69
N ALA A 112 32.87 -29.27 12.39
CA ALA A 112 32.82 -29.80 11.02
C ALA A 112 32.00 -28.92 10.05
N GLN A 113 31.09 -28.10 10.58
CA GLN A 113 30.28 -27.17 9.79
C GLN A 113 31.01 -25.83 9.56
N ASP A 114 31.80 -25.39 10.54
CA ASP A 114 32.65 -24.20 10.45
C ASP A 114 33.84 -24.43 9.49
N ASP A 115 34.43 -25.62 9.48
CA ASP A 115 35.53 -25.96 8.54
C ASP A 115 35.05 -26.19 7.10
N ALA A 116 33.76 -26.51 6.88
CA ALA A 116 33.18 -26.68 5.54
C ALA A 116 32.72 -25.35 4.91
N MET A 117 32.75 -24.24 5.65
CA MET A 117 32.22 -22.94 5.25
C MET A 117 33.31 -21.87 5.02
N THR A 118 34.58 -22.25 5.06
CA THR A 118 35.76 -21.39 4.77
C THR A 118 36.13 -21.32 3.29
N GLY A 119 35.19 -21.62 2.38
CA GLY A 119 35.33 -21.23 0.98
C GLY A 119 35.29 -19.70 0.85
N PRO A 120 35.96 -19.11 -0.15
CA PRO A 120 35.83 -17.67 -0.43
C PRO A 120 34.35 -17.34 -0.65
N ILE A 121 33.77 -16.53 0.24
CA ILE A 121 32.39 -16.05 0.10
C ILE A 121 32.32 -15.29 -1.21
N THR A 122 31.45 -15.75 -2.12
CA THR A 122 31.23 -15.08 -3.39
C THR A 122 30.56 -13.73 -3.14
N ASP A 123 30.79 -12.74 -4.01
CA ASP A 123 30.11 -11.43 -3.91
C ASP A 123 28.57 -11.58 -3.93
N GLU A 124 28.06 -12.61 -4.61
CA GLU A 124 26.64 -12.96 -4.64
C GLU A 124 26.12 -13.39 -3.28
N ASP A 125 26.85 -14.27 -2.57
CA ASP A 125 26.48 -14.72 -1.23
C ASP A 125 26.53 -13.58 -0.22
N ALA A 126 27.54 -12.71 -0.32
CA ALA A 126 27.66 -11.51 0.51
C ALA A 126 26.46 -10.56 0.32
N ASN A 127 26.05 -10.32 -0.93
CA ASN A 127 24.89 -9.50 -1.26
C ASN A 127 23.59 -10.13 -0.77
N LYS A 128 23.41 -11.44 -0.94
CA LYS A 128 22.23 -12.16 -0.45
C LYS A 128 22.13 -12.09 1.08
N LEU A 129 23.26 -12.25 1.77
CA LEU A 129 23.33 -12.12 3.23
C LEU A 129 23.02 -10.68 3.68
N ALA A 130 23.52 -9.66 2.97
CA ALA A 130 23.19 -8.26 3.24
C ALA A 130 21.68 -8.00 3.08
N MET A 131 21.06 -8.49 2.01
CA MET A 131 19.62 -8.41 1.79
C MET A 131 18.81 -9.13 2.89
N GLN A 132 19.29 -10.27 3.38
CA GLN A 132 18.65 -10.99 4.48
C GLN A 132 18.73 -10.21 5.80
N LYS A 133 19.87 -9.57 6.09
CA LYS A 133 20.08 -8.74 7.29
C LYS A 133 19.19 -7.50 7.32
N MET A 134 18.71 -7.02 6.17
CA MET A 134 17.80 -5.87 6.09
C MET A 134 16.33 -6.21 6.37
N ARG A 135 15.99 -7.50 6.46
CA ARG A 135 14.63 -7.93 6.84
C ARG A 135 14.42 -7.72 8.33
N ASN A 136 13.26 -7.15 8.66
CA ASN A 136 12.90 -6.92 10.05
C ASN A 136 12.09 -8.12 10.57
N PRO A 137 12.60 -8.88 11.56
CA PRO A 137 11.89 -10.05 12.09
C PRO A 137 10.58 -9.68 12.79
N LYS A 138 10.37 -8.41 13.15
CA LYS A 138 9.14 -7.92 13.79
C LYS A 138 7.99 -7.71 12.81
N VAL A 139 8.27 -7.71 11.50
CA VAL A 139 7.23 -7.53 10.48
C VAL A 139 6.31 -8.74 10.49
N LYS A 140 5.07 -8.54 10.95
CA LYS A 140 4.02 -9.56 10.93
C LYS A 140 3.31 -9.53 9.59
N THR A 141 4.00 -9.95 8.53
CA THR A 141 3.30 -10.31 7.28
C THR A 141 2.60 -11.65 7.49
N LYS A 142 1.39 -11.80 6.93
CA LYS A 142 0.57 -13.01 7.12
C LYS A 142 1.30 -14.29 6.72
N GLU A 143 2.32 -14.19 5.88
CA GLU A 143 3.30 -15.22 5.56
C GLU A 143 4.69 -14.54 5.43
N ASN A 144 5.77 -15.24 5.79
CA ASN A 144 7.14 -14.86 5.43
C ASN A 144 7.27 -15.09 3.91
N ILE A 145 6.73 -14.17 3.12
CA ILE A 145 6.56 -14.35 1.69
C ILE A 145 7.95 -14.37 1.04
N PRO A 146 8.41 -15.51 0.50
CA PRO A 146 9.56 -15.50 -0.40
C PRO A 146 9.08 -14.83 -1.69
N LEU A 147 9.58 -13.62 -1.95
CA LEU A 147 9.43 -13.01 -3.26
C LEU A 147 10.46 -13.59 -4.19
N HIS A 148 10.11 -13.68 -5.47
CA HIS A 148 10.99 -14.13 -6.54
C HIS A 148 12.33 -13.39 -6.52
N ASP A 149 13.42 -14.15 -6.67
CA ASP A 149 14.78 -13.66 -6.51
C ASP A 149 15.13 -12.56 -7.51
N SER A 150 14.56 -12.61 -8.73
CA SER A 150 14.79 -11.57 -9.76
C SER A 150 14.42 -10.16 -9.29
N ILE A 151 13.41 -10.01 -8.43
CA ILE A 151 13.01 -8.69 -7.92
C ILE A 151 14.06 -8.18 -6.93
N SER A 152 14.63 -9.05 -6.09
CA SER A 152 15.74 -8.69 -5.20
C SER A 152 16.99 -8.34 -5.99
N GLN A 153 17.25 -9.10 -7.05
CA GLN A 153 18.43 -8.96 -7.88
C GLN A 153 18.53 -7.54 -8.47
N ARG A 154 17.40 -6.91 -8.77
CA ARG A 154 17.36 -5.51 -9.24
C ARG A 154 18.04 -4.53 -8.28
N LEU A 155 17.96 -4.76 -6.97
CA LEU A 155 18.63 -3.90 -5.98
C LEU A 155 20.15 -4.15 -6.00
N ILE A 156 20.56 -5.40 -6.16
CA ILE A 156 21.96 -5.81 -6.26
C ILE A 156 22.58 -5.22 -7.54
N ASP A 157 21.92 -5.39 -8.69
CA ASP A 157 22.36 -4.86 -9.98
C ASP A 157 22.46 -3.33 -9.98
N LYS A 158 21.67 -2.66 -9.13
CA LYS A 158 21.69 -1.20 -8.95
C LYS A 158 22.76 -0.74 -7.93
N GLY A 159 23.41 -1.66 -7.22
CA GLY A 159 24.36 -1.36 -6.14
C GLY A 159 23.70 -0.92 -4.82
N LEU A 160 22.39 -1.15 -4.67
CA LEU A 160 21.60 -0.76 -3.49
C LEU A 160 21.51 -1.92 -2.48
N THR A 161 22.65 -2.36 -1.95
CA THR A 161 22.74 -3.51 -1.03
C THR A 161 23.05 -3.13 0.42
N ALA A 162 23.48 -1.88 0.65
CA ALA A 162 23.84 -1.38 1.98
C ALA A 162 22.75 -0.45 2.56
N ARG A 163 22.61 -0.46 3.89
CA ARG A 163 21.79 0.54 4.61
C ARG A 163 22.51 1.88 4.63
N TYR A 164 21.75 2.96 4.53
CA TYR A 164 22.26 4.29 4.81
C TYR A 164 22.76 4.37 6.27
N PRO A 165 23.99 4.89 6.53
CA PRO A 165 24.53 4.99 7.87
C PRO A 165 23.79 6.07 8.66
N ILE A 166 23.17 5.69 9.78
CA ILE A 166 22.39 6.60 10.61
C ILE A 166 23.05 6.72 11.98
N ASP A 167 23.63 7.89 12.25
CA ASP A 167 24.14 8.26 13.56
C ASP A 167 23.00 8.80 14.46
N PHE A 168 22.21 7.87 14.99
CA PHE A 168 21.08 8.15 15.89
C PHE A 168 20.80 6.93 16.79
N PRO A 169 20.38 7.10 18.06
CA PRO A 169 20.15 5.95 18.94
C PRO A 169 19.11 4.96 18.37
N GLU A 170 19.44 3.67 18.39
CA GLU A 170 18.58 2.61 17.81
C GLU A 170 17.18 2.58 18.45
N VAL A 171 17.08 2.89 19.75
CA VAL A 171 15.79 3.00 20.45
C VAL A 171 14.90 4.08 19.83
N MET A 172 15.49 5.21 19.42
CA MET A 172 14.75 6.31 18.79
C MET A 172 14.38 5.93 17.35
N GLN A 173 15.29 5.33 16.58
CA GLN A 173 14.99 4.83 15.23
C GLN A 173 13.89 3.76 15.22
N GLY A 174 13.90 2.90 16.23
CA GLY A 174 12.97 1.79 16.44
C GLY A 174 11.59 2.20 16.96
N THR A 175 11.37 3.49 17.27
CA THR A 175 10.08 3.95 17.79
C THR A 175 9.02 3.88 16.69
N THR A 176 7.86 3.34 17.05
CA THR A 176 6.72 3.18 16.16
C THR A 176 5.56 4.04 16.60
N PHE A 177 4.70 4.39 15.65
CA PHE A 177 3.60 5.34 15.82
C PHE A 177 2.30 4.74 15.30
N SER A 178 1.18 5.15 15.87
CA SER A 178 -0.13 4.84 15.31
C SER A 178 -0.43 5.74 14.10
N ARG A 179 -1.32 5.28 13.21
CA ARG A 179 -1.72 6.11 12.08
C ARG A 179 -2.54 7.33 12.51
N ASP A 180 -3.36 7.17 13.54
CA ASP A 180 -4.15 8.24 14.15
C ASP A 180 -3.23 9.31 14.76
N PHE A 181 -2.14 8.89 15.41
CA PHE A 181 -1.11 9.81 15.92
C PHE A 181 -0.46 10.62 14.78
N LEU A 182 -0.01 9.95 13.71
CA LEU A 182 0.62 10.65 12.58
C LEU A 182 -0.36 11.63 11.91
N HIS A 183 -1.64 11.29 11.83
CA HIS A 183 -2.67 12.21 11.35
C HIS A 183 -2.81 13.44 12.26
N ASP A 184 -2.96 13.24 13.56
CA ASP A 184 -3.22 14.34 14.50
C ASP A 184 -2.03 15.27 14.70
N VAL A 185 -0.82 14.71 14.73
CA VAL A 185 0.42 15.45 15.05
C VAL A 185 1.05 16.05 13.80
N VAL A 186 1.13 15.28 12.72
CA VAL A 186 1.87 15.67 11.51
C VAL A 186 0.93 16.11 10.38
N GLY A 187 -0.35 15.75 10.42
CA GLY A 187 -1.27 16.01 9.31
C GLY A 187 -1.20 14.94 8.22
N ALA A 188 -0.70 13.75 8.52
CA ALA A 188 -0.79 12.61 7.62
C ALA A 188 -2.26 12.20 7.40
N ASN A 189 -2.56 11.46 6.33
CA ASN A 189 -3.89 10.87 6.12
C ASN A 189 -3.92 9.44 6.65
N THR A 190 -5.04 9.00 7.22
CA THR A 190 -5.14 7.65 7.80
C THR A 190 -5.10 6.51 6.77
N ARG A 191 -5.30 6.80 5.47
CA ARG A 191 -5.40 5.81 4.40
C ARG A 191 -4.46 6.07 3.22
N ARG A 192 -4.22 7.33 2.83
CA ARG A 192 -3.42 7.66 1.64
C ARG A 192 -1.95 7.32 1.83
N THR A 193 -1.34 6.74 0.79
CA THR A 193 0.11 6.50 0.70
C THR A 193 0.87 7.82 0.62
N PHE A 194 0.40 8.79 -0.15
CA PHE A 194 1.01 10.12 -0.30
C PHE A 194 0.07 11.19 0.26
N PRO A 195 0.00 11.37 1.60
CA PRO A 195 -0.84 12.41 2.16
C PRO A 195 -0.23 13.79 1.91
N LYS A 196 -1.06 14.74 1.46
CA LYS A 196 -0.73 16.18 1.47
C LYS A 196 -0.85 16.69 2.90
N VAL A 197 0.23 17.23 3.44
CA VAL A 197 0.23 17.83 4.79
C VAL A 197 -0.39 19.23 4.69
N ALA A 198 -1.46 19.46 5.43
CA ALA A 198 -2.13 20.78 5.42
C ALA A 198 -1.28 21.84 6.14
N GLN A 199 -1.35 23.09 5.66
CA GLN A 199 -0.55 24.21 6.18
C GLN A 199 -0.65 24.38 7.70
N LYS A 200 -1.84 24.20 8.29
CA LYS A 200 -2.04 24.26 9.75
C LYS A 200 -1.15 23.30 10.57
N HIS A 201 -0.75 22.17 9.99
CA HIS A 201 0.19 21.24 10.63
C HIS A 201 1.62 21.71 10.43
N VAL A 202 1.96 22.17 9.22
CA VAL A 202 3.24 22.82 8.92
C VAL A 202 3.51 23.97 9.87
N ASP A 203 2.55 24.86 10.09
CA ASP A 203 2.68 26.00 11.00
C ASP A 203 2.92 25.56 12.46
N ARG A 204 2.40 24.39 12.85
CA ARG A 204 2.55 23.85 14.20
C ARG A 204 3.93 23.25 14.44
N HIS A 205 4.46 22.51 13.47
CA HIS A 205 5.70 21.73 13.65
C HIS A 205 6.91 22.29 12.89
N GLY A 206 6.74 23.25 11.99
CA GLY A 206 7.81 23.94 11.27
C GLY A 206 8.43 23.18 10.09
N PHE A 207 7.90 22.01 9.71
CA PHE A 207 8.46 21.17 8.64
C PHE A 207 7.75 21.46 7.30
N SER A 208 8.14 22.55 6.63
CA SER A 208 7.48 23.04 5.41
C SER A 208 7.66 22.14 4.18
N ASN A 209 8.79 21.42 4.09
CA ASN A 209 9.13 20.57 2.95
C ASN A 209 8.81 19.08 3.20
N LEU A 210 7.83 18.80 4.06
CA LEU A 210 7.53 17.44 4.51
C LEU A 210 6.67 16.67 3.49
N ASN A 211 7.34 16.00 2.55
CA ASN A 211 6.70 15.08 1.61
C ASN A 211 6.59 13.68 2.23
N LEU A 212 5.40 13.29 2.69
CA LEU A 212 5.21 12.00 3.35
C LEU A 212 4.88 10.88 2.35
N MET A 213 5.53 9.73 2.51
CA MET A 213 5.20 8.48 1.82
C MET A 213 4.99 7.36 2.83
N CYS A 214 3.76 6.90 2.95
CA CYS A 214 3.29 6.02 4.00
C CYS A 214 2.94 4.65 3.42
N ILE A 215 3.90 3.73 3.48
CA ILE A 215 3.85 2.48 2.71
C ILE A 215 3.31 1.34 3.56
N ASN A 216 2.49 0.50 2.93
CA ASN A 216 1.92 -0.68 3.55
C ASN A 216 2.52 -1.94 2.93
N LEU A 217 3.16 -2.77 3.77
CA LEU A 217 3.85 -3.99 3.35
C LEU A 217 2.93 -5.06 2.73
N TYR A 218 1.61 -4.91 2.85
CA TYR A 218 0.65 -5.78 2.13
C TYR A 218 0.60 -5.50 0.62
N PHE A 219 0.87 -4.28 0.19
CA PHE A 219 0.98 -3.90 -1.23
C PHE A 219 2.42 -4.03 -1.71
N ASP A 220 3.35 -3.58 -0.87
CA ASP A 220 4.76 -3.42 -1.19
C ASP A 220 5.62 -4.26 -0.25
N PRO A 221 5.70 -5.59 -0.45
CA PRO A 221 6.42 -6.46 0.47
C PRO A 221 7.95 -6.22 0.46
N ARG A 222 8.44 -5.45 -0.53
CA ARG A 222 9.83 -5.01 -0.67
C ARG A 222 10.06 -3.55 -0.26
N ALA A 223 9.08 -2.89 0.35
CA ALA A 223 9.31 -1.57 0.95
C ALA A 223 10.30 -1.66 2.14
N PRO A 224 10.87 -0.54 2.61
CA PRO A 224 11.84 -0.58 3.69
C PRO A 224 11.21 -1.15 4.97
N GLN A 225 11.85 -2.17 5.53
CA GLN A 225 11.44 -2.83 6.77
C GLN A 225 12.33 -2.42 7.96
N THR A 226 13.52 -1.92 7.66
CA THR A 226 14.48 -1.39 8.63
C THR A 226 14.89 0.02 8.18
N THR A 227 15.16 0.88 9.16
CA THR A 227 15.51 2.28 8.91
C THR A 227 16.79 2.39 8.05
N GLY A 228 16.77 3.24 7.03
CA GLY A 228 17.90 3.43 6.11
C GLY A 228 18.07 2.34 5.06
N ALA A 229 17.27 1.27 5.07
CA ALA A 229 17.41 0.20 4.10
C ALA A 229 16.88 0.61 2.71
N PRO A 230 17.59 0.27 1.62
CA PRO A 230 17.06 0.38 0.27
C PRO A 230 15.87 -0.56 0.07
N ALA A 231 15.05 -0.23 -0.92
CA ALA A 231 13.78 -0.93 -1.12
C ALA A 231 13.25 -0.78 -2.54
N LEU A 232 12.11 -1.44 -2.78
CA LEU A 232 11.31 -1.26 -4.00
C LEU A 232 9.90 -0.84 -3.62
N PHE A 233 9.32 0.05 -4.42
CA PHE A 233 7.93 0.46 -4.33
C PHE A 233 7.19 0.09 -5.62
N PHE A 234 6.01 -0.52 -5.47
CA PHE A 234 5.14 -0.89 -6.57
C PHE A 234 4.05 0.15 -6.76
N ASN A 235 3.82 0.51 -8.01
CA ASN A 235 2.88 1.55 -8.37
C ASN A 235 1.97 1.03 -9.52
N PRO A 236 0.65 1.13 -9.39
CA PRO A 236 -0.29 0.69 -10.42
C PRO A 236 -0.27 1.59 -11.67
N PHE A 237 0.34 2.77 -11.59
CA PHE A 237 0.42 3.72 -12.70
C PHE A 237 1.64 3.47 -13.60
N ASP A 238 1.39 3.47 -14.91
CA ASP A 238 2.32 3.05 -15.96
C ASP A 238 3.39 4.12 -16.29
N ARG A 239 4.45 3.68 -16.99
CA ARG A 239 5.48 4.45 -17.71
C ARG A 239 4.95 5.61 -18.54
N ARG A 240 3.73 5.47 -19.04
CA ARG A 240 3.10 6.46 -19.92
C ARG A 240 2.79 7.81 -19.24
N ASP A 241 2.76 7.85 -17.91
CA ASP A 241 2.25 9.00 -17.17
C ASP A 241 3.31 9.72 -16.30
N ARG A 242 4.54 9.19 -16.16
CA ARG A 242 5.61 9.81 -15.33
C ARG A 242 7.00 9.63 -15.92
N GLY A 243 7.88 10.61 -15.68
CA GLY A 243 9.31 10.54 -16.01
C GLY A 243 10.09 9.45 -15.26
N ASP A 244 11.40 9.40 -15.48
CA ASP A 244 12.30 8.38 -14.91
C ASP A 244 12.67 8.62 -13.45
N GLU A 245 12.53 9.85 -12.97
CA GLU A 245 12.77 10.23 -11.57
C GLU A 245 11.48 10.71 -10.90
N TRP A 246 11.34 10.40 -9.62
CA TRP A 246 10.30 11.00 -8.80
C TRP A 246 10.73 12.42 -8.41
N PRO A 247 9.87 13.44 -8.58
CA PRO A 247 10.32 14.83 -8.56
C PRO A 247 10.82 15.31 -7.19
N VAL A 248 10.33 14.68 -6.10
CA VAL A 248 10.61 15.14 -4.74
C VAL A 248 11.03 13.99 -3.82
N THR A 249 12.01 14.26 -2.96
CA THR A 249 12.43 13.35 -1.89
C THR A 249 11.27 13.06 -0.95
N GLN A 250 11.08 11.79 -0.61
CA GLN A 250 9.99 11.33 0.24
C GLN A 250 10.50 10.97 1.64
N THR A 251 9.85 11.49 2.69
CA THR A 251 9.98 10.97 4.06
C THR A 251 9.12 9.72 4.17
N VAL A 252 9.78 8.56 4.17
CA VAL A 252 9.11 7.27 4.13
C VAL A 252 8.79 6.78 5.54
N ILE A 253 7.55 6.34 5.72
CA ILE A 253 7.05 5.70 6.93
C ILE A 253 6.41 4.37 6.53
N SER A 254 6.96 3.24 6.99
CA SER A 254 6.40 1.92 6.66
C SER A 254 5.57 1.36 7.81
N ARG A 255 4.52 0.64 7.46
CA ARG A 255 3.72 -0.13 8.41
C ARG A 255 4.41 -1.46 8.74
N ILE A 256 5.04 -1.55 9.91
CA ILE A 256 5.70 -2.78 10.40
C ILE A 256 4.68 -3.79 10.92
N GLU A 257 3.66 -3.30 11.63
CA GLU A 257 2.54 -4.10 12.14
C GLU A 257 1.23 -3.28 12.06
N ARG A 258 0.08 -3.90 12.31
CA ARG A 258 -1.18 -3.18 12.56
C ARG A 258 -0.96 -2.07 13.60
N ASN A 259 -1.27 -0.83 13.20
CA ASN A 259 -1.12 0.38 14.01
C ASN A 259 0.31 0.69 14.50
N HIS A 260 1.35 0.08 13.91
CA HIS A 260 2.74 0.38 14.22
C HIS A 260 3.47 0.79 12.94
N TRP A 261 3.68 2.10 12.80
CA TRP A 261 4.31 2.76 11.67
C TRP A 261 5.67 3.29 12.10
N GLN A 262 6.71 3.04 11.32
CA GLN A 262 8.08 3.42 11.65
C GLN A 262 8.64 4.34 10.57
N VAL A 263 9.32 5.41 10.97
CA VAL A 263 10.06 6.29 10.05
C VAL A 263 11.29 5.55 9.53
N MET A 264 11.40 5.45 8.21
CA MET A 264 12.45 4.71 7.54
C MET A 264 13.60 5.61 7.09
N GLY A 265 13.32 6.86 6.76
CA GLY A 265 14.31 7.83 6.27
C GLY A 265 13.77 8.71 5.15
N GLN A 266 14.66 9.46 4.52
CA GLN A 266 14.39 10.28 3.34
C GLN A 266 14.88 9.53 2.11
N TYR A 267 14.01 9.37 1.12
CA TYR A 267 14.27 8.52 -0.04
C TYR A 267 14.18 9.30 -1.35
N LYS A 268 15.16 9.06 -2.23
CA LYS A 268 15.04 9.36 -3.66
C LYS A 268 14.45 8.14 -4.36
N LEU A 269 13.47 8.35 -5.23
CA LEU A 269 12.86 7.30 -6.03
C LEU A 269 13.32 7.42 -7.47
N SER A 270 13.86 6.34 -8.02
CA SER A 270 14.23 6.24 -9.44
C SER A 270 13.55 5.04 -10.07
N ARG A 271 13.30 5.10 -11.37
CA ARG A 271 12.52 4.08 -12.06
C ARG A 271 13.29 2.77 -12.22
N ALA A 272 12.61 1.67 -11.93
CA ALA A 272 13.06 0.32 -12.26
C ALA A 272 12.25 -0.25 -13.43
N LYS A 273 12.69 -1.39 -13.98
CA LYS A 273 11.86 -2.15 -14.93
C LYS A 273 10.53 -2.50 -14.25
N SER A 274 9.41 -2.46 -14.97
CA SER A 274 8.12 -2.86 -14.38
C SER A 274 8.12 -4.36 -14.03
N LEU A 275 7.16 -4.81 -13.23
CA LEU A 275 7.00 -6.24 -13.00
C LEU A 275 6.60 -6.92 -14.31
N THR A 276 7.31 -7.99 -14.66
CA THR A 276 6.89 -8.88 -15.74
C THR A 276 5.71 -9.73 -15.30
N ALA A 277 4.96 -10.29 -16.25
CA ALA A 277 3.89 -11.25 -15.96
C ALA A 277 4.38 -12.47 -15.15
N ILE A 278 5.63 -12.90 -15.34
CA ILE A 278 6.26 -13.99 -14.58
C ILE A 278 6.48 -13.56 -13.12
N GLU A 279 7.09 -12.39 -12.92
CA GLU A 279 7.32 -11.83 -11.58
C GLU A 279 6.01 -11.53 -10.84
N TRP A 280 4.98 -11.06 -11.56
CA TRP A 280 3.65 -10.90 -10.99
C TRP A 280 3.06 -12.24 -10.57
N ARG A 281 3.07 -13.26 -11.45
CA ARG A 281 2.54 -14.59 -11.12
C ARG A 281 3.22 -15.22 -9.90
N SER A 282 4.52 -14.95 -9.74
CA SER A 282 5.32 -15.40 -8.60
C SER A 282 5.02 -14.67 -7.28
N GLN A 283 4.27 -13.55 -7.32
CA GLN A 283 3.82 -12.89 -6.10
C GLN A 283 2.89 -13.82 -5.31
N PRO A 284 2.92 -13.74 -3.96
CA PRO A 284 2.01 -14.52 -3.14
C PRO A 284 0.54 -14.17 -3.46
N PRO A 285 -0.39 -15.13 -3.31
CA PRO A 285 -1.81 -14.90 -3.58
C PRO A 285 -2.40 -13.72 -2.82
N SER A 286 -1.97 -13.48 -1.58
CA SER A 286 -2.43 -12.39 -0.73
C SER A 286 -2.09 -11.00 -1.31
N VAL A 287 -0.89 -10.81 -1.86
CA VAL A 287 -0.47 -9.55 -2.50
C VAL A 287 -1.28 -9.35 -3.78
N LYS A 288 -1.41 -10.39 -4.62
CA LYS A 288 -2.17 -10.31 -5.89
C LYS A 288 -3.64 -9.96 -5.64
N LEU A 289 -4.27 -10.61 -4.66
CA LEU A 289 -5.66 -10.36 -4.29
C LEU A 289 -5.85 -8.95 -3.73
N THR A 290 -4.90 -8.47 -2.91
CA THR A 290 -4.95 -7.11 -2.33
C THR A 290 -4.93 -6.06 -3.43
N TRP A 291 -3.95 -6.15 -4.35
CA TRP A 291 -3.88 -5.26 -5.51
C TRP A 291 -5.12 -5.33 -6.39
N ALA A 292 -5.59 -6.52 -6.76
CA ALA A 292 -6.76 -6.68 -7.62
C ALA A 292 -8.05 -6.13 -6.99
N THR A 293 -8.26 -6.38 -5.69
CA THR A 293 -9.41 -5.86 -4.94
C THR A 293 -9.39 -4.33 -4.87
N GLU A 294 -8.23 -3.75 -4.66
CA GLU A 294 -8.06 -2.31 -4.49
C GLU A 294 -8.13 -1.58 -5.84
N ILE A 295 -7.54 -2.15 -6.91
CA ILE A 295 -7.71 -1.67 -8.28
C ILE A 295 -9.19 -1.72 -8.68
N ARG A 296 -9.95 -2.73 -8.27
CA ARG A 296 -11.39 -2.79 -8.54
C ARG A 296 -12.17 -1.70 -7.80
N SER A 297 -11.87 -1.49 -6.52
CA SER A 297 -12.74 -0.73 -5.62
C SER A 297 -12.38 0.75 -5.47
N ARG A 298 -11.12 1.14 -5.66
CA ARG A 298 -10.62 2.49 -5.39
C ARG A 298 -10.68 3.40 -6.61
N VAL A 299 -10.79 4.70 -6.36
CA VAL A 299 -10.81 5.74 -7.39
C VAL A 299 -9.52 5.74 -8.21
N TRP A 300 -8.36 5.56 -7.56
CA TRP A 300 -7.06 5.50 -8.25
C TRP A 300 -6.96 4.32 -9.23
N GLY A 301 -7.75 3.27 -9.06
CA GLY A 301 -7.83 2.15 -10.00
C GLY A 301 -8.69 2.41 -11.24
N LYS A 302 -9.41 3.54 -11.31
CA LYS A 302 -10.39 3.85 -12.38
C LYS A 302 -9.76 3.79 -13.77
N ARG A 303 -8.55 4.34 -13.93
CA ARG A 303 -7.82 4.35 -15.22
C ARG A 303 -7.48 2.94 -15.71
N ILE A 304 -7.05 2.04 -14.81
CA ILE A 304 -6.77 0.64 -15.14
C ILE A 304 -8.06 -0.06 -15.58
N ARG A 305 -9.15 0.11 -14.81
CA ARG A 305 -10.46 -0.47 -15.17
C ARG A 305 -10.94 0.03 -16.54
N ALA A 306 -10.77 1.31 -16.84
CA ALA A 306 -11.11 1.89 -18.14
C ALA A 306 -10.30 1.24 -19.27
N ARG A 307 -8.98 1.06 -19.12
CA ARG A 307 -8.15 0.35 -20.11
C ARG A 307 -8.64 -1.07 -20.36
N MET A 308 -8.93 -1.81 -19.29
CA MET A 308 -9.42 -3.19 -19.39
C MET A 308 -10.73 -3.28 -20.15
N VAL A 309 -11.70 -2.40 -19.86
CA VAL A 309 -12.99 -2.34 -20.56
C VAL A 309 -12.78 -1.97 -22.03
N LEU A 310 -12.01 -0.93 -22.31
CA LEU A 310 -11.73 -0.51 -23.68
C LEU A 310 -11.04 -1.62 -24.48
N ARG A 311 -10.06 -2.32 -23.90
CA ARG A 311 -9.37 -3.45 -24.56
C ARG A 311 -10.35 -4.56 -24.97
N LYS A 312 -11.40 -4.82 -24.16
CA LYS A 312 -12.50 -5.74 -24.51
C LYS A 312 -13.36 -5.21 -25.66
N GLU A 313 -13.69 -3.91 -25.65
CA GLU A 313 -14.53 -3.25 -26.67
C GLU A 313 -13.81 -3.15 -28.03
N ILE A 314 -12.57 -2.65 -28.06
CA ILE A 314 -11.84 -2.31 -29.29
C ILE A 314 -10.86 -3.40 -29.77
N ARG A 315 -10.64 -4.45 -28.97
CA ARG A 315 -9.76 -5.60 -29.29
C ARG A 315 -8.30 -5.25 -29.62
N ARG A 316 -7.80 -4.12 -29.12
CA ARG A 316 -6.39 -3.69 -29.17
C ARG A 316 -6.03 -2.88 -27.92
N GLU A 317 -4.75 -2.50 -27.78
CA GLU A 317 -4.32 -1.60 -26.71
C GLU A 317 -4.96 -0.20 -26.93
N PRO A 318 -5.65 0.34 -25.92
CA PRO A 318 -6.24 1.67 -26.01
C PRO A 318 -5.16 2.76 -25.96
N THR A 319 -5.35 3.81 -26.74
CA THR A 319 -4.46 4.99 -26.70
C THR A 319 -4.73 5.82 -25.46
N LYS A 320 -3.78 6.69 -25.07
CA LYS A 320 -3.94 7.59 -23.92
C LYS A 320 -5.21 8.46 -24.06
N GLN A 321 -5.43 9.02 -25.25
CA GLN A 321 -6.58 9.87 -25.56
C GLN A 321 -7.91 9.10 -25.45
N GLU A 322 -7.97 7.85 -25.92
CA GLU A 322 -9.18 7.02 -25.80
C GLU A 322 -9.53 6.74 -24.34
N VAL A 323 -8.53 6.48 -23.50
CA VAL A 323 -8.72 6.30 -22.06
C VAL A 323 -9.21 7.59 -21.41
N ASP A 324 -8.61 8.74 -21.74
CA ASP A 324 -8.99 10.04 -21.19
C ASP A 324 -10.43 10.41 -21.56
N ILE A 325 -10.80 10.29 -22.85
CA ILE A 325 -12.18 10.48 -23.35
C ILE A 325 -13.16 9.55 -22.62
N ALA A 326 -12.78 8.29 -22.39
CA ALA A 326 -13.63 7.34 -21.68
C ALA A 326 -13.80 7.71 -20.20
N LEU A 327 -12.75 8.24 -19.55
CA LEU A 327 -12.77 8.66 -18.16
C LEU A 327 -13.66 9.89 -17.93
N ASP A 328 -13.66 10.82 -18.89
CA ASP A 328 -14.46 12.05 -18.87
C ASP A 328 -15.95 11.76 -19.12
N ASN A 329 -16.25 10.91 -20.10
CA ASN A 329 -17.63 10.60 -20.49
C ASN A 329 -18.32 9.60 -19.54
N ARG A 330 -17.58 8.69 -18.91
CA ARG A 330 -18.14 7.62 -18.09
C ARG A 330 -17.78 7.86 -16.62
N ARG A 331 -18.68 8.51 -15.87
CA ARG A 331 -18.58 8.74 -14.41
C ARG A 331 -18.61 7.40 -13.63
N ASP A 332 -17.46 6.72 -13.62
CA ASP A 332 -17.13 5.49 -12.87
C ASP A 332 -17.90 4.20 -13.24
N LEU A 333 -18.51 4.15 -14.43
CA LEU A 333 -19.21 2.96 -14.95
C LEU A 333 -18.33 1.70 -14.99
N PHE A 334 -17.00 1.87 -15.04
CA PHE A 334 -16.04 0.76 -15.11
C PHE A 334 -15.98 -0.08 -13.82
N LYS A 335 -16.39 0.47 -12.66
CA LYS A 335 -16.29 -0.22 -11.37
C LYS A 335 -17.09 -1.53 -11.31
N ASN A 336 -18.24 -1.57 -11.98
CA ASN A 336 -19.11 -2.75 -12.01
C ASN A 336 -18.86 -3.68 -13.20
N GLN A 337 -18.06 -3.24 -14.18
CA GLN A 337 -17.75 -4.00 -15.40
C GLN A 337 -16.49 -4.85 -15.30
N VAL A 338 -15.69 -4.62 -14.26
CA VAL A 338 -14.42 -5.30 -14.05
C VAL A 338 -14.47 -6.08 -12.73
N SER A 339 -14.32 -7.39 -12.81
CA SER A 339 -14.25 -8.27 -11.64
C SER A 339 -12.84 -8.33 -11.05
N VAL A 340 -12.68 -8.84 -9.83
CA VAL A 340 -11.34 -9.01 -9.21
C VAL A 340 -10.52 -10.03 -10.00
N GLU A 341 -11.17 -11.10 -10.45
CA GLU A 341 -10.60 -12.18 -11.23
C GLU A 341 -10.09 -11.67 -12.59
N GLU A 342 -10.85 -10.77 -13.22
CA GLU A 342 -10.43 -10.14 -14.48
C GLU A 342 -9.20 -9.24 -14.28
N VAL A 343 -9.12 -8.50 -13.18
CA VAL A 343 -7.90 -7.73 -12.86
C VAL A 343 -6.73 -8.69 -12.67
N MET A 344 -6.91 -9.77 -11.91
CA MET A 344 -5.84 -10.75 -11.73
C MET A 344 -5.38 -11.38 -13.05
N ALA A 345 -6.32 -11.72 -13.93
CA ALA A 345 -6.03 -12.29 -15.26
C ALA A 345 -5.22 -11.30 -16.11
N ALA A 346 -5.64 -10.04 -16.20
CA ALA A 346 -4.93 -9.02 -16.97
C ALA A 346 -3.45 -8.87 -16.55
N TYR A 347 -3.15 -8.92 -15.24
CA TYR A 347 -1.76 -8.89 -14.77
C TYR A 347 -1.01 -10.22 -14.95
N ASN A 348 -1.71 -11.36 -14.89
CA ASN A 348 -1.11 -12.67 -15.15
C ASN A 348 -0.72 -12.86 -16.61
N ASP A 349 -1.52 -12.30 -17.52
CA ASP A 349 -1.33 -12.37 -18.96
C ASP A 349 -0.35 -11.29 -19.46
N GLY A 350 -0.15 -10.23 -18.67
CA GLY A 350 0.79 -9.14 -18.97
C GLY A 350 0.15 -7.96 -19.71
N ASP A 351 -1.17 -7.95 -19.86
CA ASP A 351 -1.94 -6.82 -20.38
C ASP A 351 -1.85 -5.58 -19.47
N GLU A 352 -1.66 -5.82 -18.17
CA GLU A 352 -1.41 -4.80 -17.16
C GLU A 352 -0.18 -5.19 -16.34
N PHE A 353 0.54 -4.19 -15.82
CA PHE A 353 1.73 -4.42 -15.00
C PHE A 353 1.86 -3.35 -13.92
N LEU A 354 2.61 -3.69 -12.85
CA LEU A 354 2.96 -2.73 -11.81
C LEU A 354 4.30 -2.08 -12.17
N ALA A 355 4.32 -0.75 -12.22
CA ALA A 355 5.57 -0.02 -12.25
C ALA A 355 6.34 -0.26 -10.95
N VAL A 356 7.67 -0.31 -11.04
CA VAL A 356 8.55 -0.51 -9.89
C VAL A 356 9.49 0.68 -9.79
N TRP A 357 9.70 1.14 -8.57
CA TRP A 357 10.61 2.24 -8.24
C TRP A 357 11.68 1.72 -7.29
N TYR A 358 12.95 1.99 -7.60
CA TYR A 358 14.04 1.90 -6.65
C TYR A 358 13.86 2.97 -5.59
N MET A 359 14.04 2.59 -4.34
CA MET A 359 14.03 3.49 -3.20
C MET A 359 15.43 3.50 -2.59
N GLU A 360 16.14 4.60 -2.79
CA GLU A 360 17.46 4.84 -2.20
C GLU A 360 17.32 5.78 -1.01
N CYS A 361 17.75 5.34 0.19
CA CYS A 361 17.75 6.20 1.35
C CYS A 361 18.94 7.16 1.26
N ILE A 362 18.66 8.46 1.20
CA ILE A 362 19.66 9.52 1.08
C ILE A 362 19.89 10.30 2.38
N GLY A 363 19.07 10.06 3.40
CA GLY A 363 19.15 10.77 4.66
C GLY A 363 18.20 10.25 5.72
N TYR A 364 18.34 10.75 6.95
CA TYR A 364 17.44 10.47 8.05
C TYR A 364 17.22 11.74 8.88
N ASP A 365 15.99 12.24 8.90
CA ASP A 365 15.63 13.47 9.60
C ASP A 365 15.50 13.21 11.11
N ARG A 366 16.59 13.50 11.84
CA ARG A 366 16.69 13.29 13.29
C ARG A 366 15.79 14.24 14.07
N GLU A 367 15.59 15.46 13.59
CA GLU A 367 14.76 16.47 14.23
C GLU A 367 13.29 16.07 14.14
N PHE A 368 12.86 15.65 12.94
CA PHE A 368 11.52 15.10 12.73
C PHE A 368 11.26 13.88 13.63
N GLN A 369 12.17 12.91 13.67
CA GLN A 369 11.99 11.72 14.53
C GLN A 369 11.94 12.10 16.02
N THR A 370 12.81 13.01 16.47
CA THR A 370 12.82 13.50 17.86
C THR A 370 11.51 14.21 18.21
N TYR A 371 10.99 15.04 17.29
CA TYR A 371 9.70 15.70 17.43
C TYR A 371 8.57 14.67 17.60
N LEU A 372 8.52 13.62 16.77
CA LEU A 372 7.50 12.58 16.90
C LEU A 372 7.59 11.84 18.23
N VAL A 373 8.79 11.45 18.66
CA VAL A 373 8.99 10.76 19.95
C VAL A 373 8.54 11.64 21.12
N ASN A 374 8.82 12.93 21.08
CA ASN A 374 8.42 13.85 22.13
C ASN A 374 6.90 14.12 22.12
N ALA A 375 6.31 14.35 20.95
CA ALA A 375 4.87 14.53 20.79
C ALA A 375 4.10 13.28 21.23
N LEU A 376 4.65 12.07 21.02
CA LEU A 376 4.04 10.82 21.44
C LEU A 376 3.86 10.74 22.97
N LYS A 377 4.80 11.30 23.76
CA LYS A 377 4.72 11.29 25.23
C LYS A 377 3.52 12.07 25.76
N THR A 378 3.13 13.14 25.07
CA THR A 378 2.01 14.02 25.45
C THR A 378 0.72 13.72 24.71
N TRP A 379 0.75 12.85 23.70
CA TRP A 379 -0.41 12.58 22.86
C TRP A 379 -1.40 11.67 23.57
N VAL A 380 -2.62 12.18 23.74
CA VAL A 380 -3.77 11.42 24.23
C VAL A 380 -4.64 11.09 23.03
N GLN A 381 -4.88 9.80 22.78
CA GLN A 381 -5.79 9.38 21.72
C GLN A 381 -7.18 9.94 22.01
N LYS A 382 -7.68 10.81 21.12
CA LYS A 382 -9.05 11.33 21.25
C LYS A 382 -10.01 10.14 21.22
N ALA A 383 -10.81 10.00 22.26
CA ALA A 383 -11.87 8.99 22.27
C ALA A 383 -12.75 9.24 21.05
N LYS A 384 -12.84 8.25 20.15
CA LYS A 384 -13.79 8.34 19.05
C LYS A 384 -15.16 8.55 19.69
N PRO A 385 -15.95 9.57 19.29
CA PRO A 385 -17.27 9.75 19.84
C PRO A 385 -17.98 8.41 19.66
N ARG A 386 -18.31 7.76 20.77
CA ARG A 386 -19.08 6.53 20.73
C ARG A 386 -20.35 6.99 20.03
N ARG A 387 -20.57 6.53 18.79
CA ARG A 387 -21.86 6.69 18.13
C ARG A 387 -22.82 6.06 19.10
N GLU A 388 -23.45 6.89 19.94
CA GLU A 388 -24.56 6.48 20.76
C GLU A 388 -25.48 5.82 19.76
N LYS A 389 -25.70 4.51 19.93
CA LYS A 389 -26.59 3.76 19.05
C LYS A 389 -27.89 4.53 19.13
N ALA A 390 -28.16 5.36 18.12
CA ALA A 390 -29.37 6.15 18.04
C ALA A 390 -30.48 5.16 18.30
N GLY A 391 -31.17 5.36 19.41
CA GLY A 391 -31.97 4.33 20.05
C GLY A 391 -32.84 3.62 19.04
N GLU A 392 -32.91 2.31 19.16
CA GLU A 392 -33.81 1.39 18.45
C GLU A 392 -35.27 1.65 18.87
N ALA A 393 -35.69 2.93 18.92
CA ALA A 393 -36.92 3.40 19.52
C ALA A 393 -38.07 3.58 18.50
N ASN A 394 -37.90 3.17 17.23
CA ASN A 394 -38.98 3.24 16.23
C ASN A 394 -39.15 1.95 15.40
N ARG A 395 -38.90 0.79 16.00
CA ARG A 395 -39.49 -0.48 15.51
C ARG A 395 -40.92 -0.59 16.01
N GLY A 396 -41.83 0.20 15.43
CA GLY A 396 -43.20 0.27 15.95
C GLY A 396 -44.26 0.90 15.07
N VAL A 397 -44.03 1.17 13.78
CA VAL A 397 -45.15 1.47 12.86
C VAL A 397 -44.87 0.82 11.51
N LYS A 398 -45.56 -0.30 11.23
CA LYS A 398 -45.71 -0.85 9.88
C LYS A 398 -46.42 0.21 9.03
N ARG A 399 -45.67 1.03 8.30
CA ARG A 399 -46.20 1.72 7.12
C ARG A 399 -46.11 0.75 5.95
N THR A 400 -47.27 0.24 5.55
CA THR A 400 -47.50 -0.42 4.27
C THR A 400 -47.22 0.61 3.17
N HIS A 401 -46.03 0.58 2.58
CA HIS A 401 -45.75 1.35 1.37
C HIS A 401 -46.08 0.49 0.14
N PRO A 402 -46.79 1.04 -0.87
CA PRO A 402 -47.03 0.38 -2.15
C PRO A 402 -45.72 0.19 -2.92
N PRO A 403 -45.66 -0.78 -3.85
CA PRO A 403 -44.42 -1.16 -4.55
C PRO A 403 -44.00 -0.04 -5.51
N SER A 404 -42.89 0.63 -5.21
CA SER A 404 -42.20 1.50 -6.16
C SER A 404 -40.90 0.83 -6.61
N GLN A 405 -40.78 0.69 -7.93
CA GLN A 405 -39.56 0.30 -8.65
C GLN A 405 -38.46 1.36 -8.49
N ASP A 406 -37.22 0.87 -8.58
CA ASP A 406 -35.97 1.59 -8.82
C ASP A 406 -35.37 2.49 -7.72
N GLY A 407 -34.07 2.28 -7.48
CA GLY A 407 -33.17 3.21 -6.78
C GLY A 407 -32.44 2.64 -5.57
N SER A 408 -31.37 1.87 -5.79
CA SER A 408 -30.47 1.40 -4.73
C SER A 408 -29.16 2.19 -4.74
N ASP A 409 -29.11 3.30 -4.01
CA ASP A 409 -27.86 3.95 -3.59
C ASP A 409 -27.53 3.53 -2.16
N SER A 410 -26.40 2.85 -1.97
CA SER A 410 -25.94 2.33 -0.69
C SER A 410 -24.57 2.91 -0.35
N ASP A 411 -24.57 3.86 0.58
CA ASP A 411 -23.40 4.48 1.18
C ASP A 411 -22.77 3.52 2.21
N SER A 412 -21.62 2.94 1.85
CA SER A 412 -20.91 1.93 2.64
C SER A 412 -19.75 2.55 3.43
N SER A 413 -19.99 2.87 4.70
CA SER A 413 -18.92 3.10 5.67
C SER A 413 -18.27 1.77 6.07
N GLN A 414 -17.20 1.37 5.37
CA GLN A 414 -16.40 0.20 5.73
C GLN A 414 -15.42 0.53 6.86
N ASP A 415 -15.78 0.05 8.04
CA ASP A 415 -14.87 -0.38 9.10
C ASP A 415 -14.15 -1.65 8.60
N GLU A 416 -12.81 -1.62 8.56
CA GLU A 416 -11.96 -2.76 8.22
C GLU A 416 -11.97 -3.74 9.40
N GLY A 417 -13.14 -4.37 9.60
CA GLY A 417 -13.30 -5.59 10.36
C GLY A 417 -12.66 -6.73 9.58
N ASP A 418 -11.62 -7.32 10.16
CA ASP A 418 -10.92 -8.54 9.72
C ASP A 418 -11.88 -9.73 9.79
N GLY A 419 -12.83 -9.75 8.86
CA GLY A 419 -13.80 -10.81 8.62
C GLY A 419 -13.41 -11.57 7.35
N VAL A 420 -12.19 -12.13 7.30
CA VAL A 420 -11.92 -13.23 6.38
C VAL A 420 -12.82 -14.38 6.81
N ARG A 421 -13.98 -14.49 6.15
CA ARG A 421 -14.83 -15.68 6.19
C ARG A 421 -13.94 -16.87 5.88
N ARG A 422 -13.66 -17.69 6.89
CA ARG A 422 -13.08 -19.02 6.70
C ARG A 422 -13.89 -19.72 5.62
N GLY A 423 -13.22 -20.11 4.55
CA GLY A 423 -13.78 -20.96 3.52
C GLY A 423 -14.49 -22.14 4.19
N ARG A 424 -15.76 -22.30 3.84
CA ARG A 424 -16.63 -23.38 4.25
C ARG A 424 -15.90 -24.69 3.93
N ALA A 425 -15.47 -25.39 4.97
CA ALA A 425 -14.96 -26.74 4.85
C ALA A 425 -16.04 -27.60 4.17
N LYS A 426 -15.58 -28.43 3.23
CA LYS A 426 -16.37 -29.41 2.49
C LYS A 426 -17.22 -30.23 3.47
N ASP A 427 -18.41 -30.60 2.99
CA ASP A 427 -19.47 -31.29 3.73
C ASP A 427 -18.97 -32.41 4.65
N LEU A 428 -18.95 -32.13 5.95
CA LEU A 428 -18.98 -33.18 6.96
C LEU A 428 -20.42 -33.67 7.05
N VAL A 429 -20.67 -34.83 6.46
CA VAL A 429 -21.90 -35.60 6.65
C VAL A 429 -22.09 -35.83 8.15
N TYR A 430 -23.09 -35.16 8.71
CA TYR A 430 -23.50 -35.34 10.10
C TYR A 430 -24.10 -36.74 10.26
N ILE A 431 -23.37 -37.64 10.92
CA ILE A 431 -23.90 -38.92 11.39
C ILE A 431 -24.54 -38.64 12.76
N PRO A 432 -25.87 -38.69 12.91
CA PRO A 432 -26.52 -38.47 14.18
C PRO A 432 -26.11 -39.58 15.16
N LYS A 433 -25.32 -39.21 16.18
CA LYS A 433 -25.09 -40.07 17.34
C LYS A 433 -26.33 -39.97 18.24
N GLY A 434 -27.11 -41.04 18.26
CA GLY A 434 -28.34 -41.16 19.04
C GLY A 434 -28.13 -40.76 20.50
N THR A 435 -28.81 -39.70 20.92
CA THR A 435 -28.97 -39.34 22.31
C THR A 435 -29.90 -40.34 22.97
N ARG A 436 -29.39 -40.96 24.04
CA ARG A 436 -30.09 -41.92 24.91
C ARG A 436 -31.54 -41.50 25.18
N SER A 437 -32.41 -42.46 24.92
CA SER A 437 -33.82 -42.55 25.28
C SER A 437 -34.05 -42.09 26.72
N ARG A 438 -35.03 -41.17 26.88
CA ARG A 438 -35.68 -40.93 28.17
C ARG A 438 -36.68 -42.08 28.42
N PRO A 439 -36.74 -42.66 29.61
CA PRO A 439 -37.73 -43.68 29.94
C PRO A 439 -39.14 -43.06 29.92
N LEU A 440 -40.07 -43.74 29.24
CA LEU A 440 -41.49 -43.43 29.27
C LEU A 440 -42.04 -43.87 30.63
N VAL A 441 -42.63 -42.92 31.36
CA VAL A 441 -43.43 -43.21 32.55
C VAL A 441 -44.78 -43.72 32.05
N ILE A 442 -45.03 -45.01 32.21
CA ILE A 442 -46.38 -45.58 32.11
C ILE A 442 -47.08 -45.23 33.41
N ARG A 443 -48.24 -44.56 33.32
CA ARG A 443 -49.16 -44.37 34.44
C ARG A 443 -50.18 -45.49 34.39
N ASP A 444 -50.33 -46.19 35.51
CA ASP A 444 -51.45 -47.09 35.80
C ASP A 444 -52.71 -46.30 36.18
#